data_AF-A0A3R7J5U3-F1
#
_entry.id   AF-A0A3R7J5U3-F1
#
_cell.length_a   1.000
_cell.length_b   1.000
_cell.length_c   1.000
_cell.angle_alpha   90.00
_cell.angle_beta   90.00
_cell.angle_gamma   90.00
#
_symmetry.space_group_name_H-M   'P 1'
#
loop_
_entity.id
_entity.type
_entity.pdbx_description
1 polymer ?
#
loop_
_entity_poly.entity_id
_entity_poly.type
_entity_poly.pdbx_seq_one_letter_code
_entity_poly.pdbx_strand_id
1 'polypeptide(L)'
;MGTKRRKGAELPVESSATSLPHAATEHLPPAKVPRMAVASAVPSAVRRFGFKGPSISQLPTKARNMNNERHSGQETSLGSRSLDVVDASSMLTVDLDINVLETFSANFSKETLESLEQLLAFRHKTNKFAVKARKEEQIAYIKQLKAAVRDVVAKIQEFNKASATMDDKLTSEKATLERRLAVLQHDARHKDQSDAELRHLREQLETMKNSVTRLHASEEQVARRNATLRDSATKLEIQLEEAQKLNAQLKLELKAREALMEDQSRHYEDKKHELEHFYEKKGMDEDKRKQVQLAQFQEKLSKAREEIASLETKSRTAIEQSEQMIRTQMKKLETELQESSQKVGVEGGVRQILEDQVRELRTEHVAVNAQMEAVKAEMKRLQSANVDSKEQHDTHLVALEARFQQERDDYRCQIDKLQEEKVSLESAVKTLRERASTVRDGDLEELCEVKREADVLRRRLNELTSQGAQSIAQKDILILELQEKVKKGDKMRRALHNTIQVLELV
;
A
#
# COMPACT_ATOMS: atom_id res chain seq x y z
N MET A 1 -5.66 10.20 29.17
CA MET A 1 -5.72 8.83 29.73
C MET A 1 -4.43 8.11 29.41
N GLY A 2 -3.66 7.68 30.41
CA GLY A 2 -2.62 6.65 30.24
C GLY A 2 -1.17 7.12 30.06
N THR A 3 -0.43 7.14 31.16
CA THR A 3 1.05 7.23 31.28
C THR A 3 1.75 5.91 30.91
N LYS A 4 3.00 5.96 30.37
CA LYS A 4 4.25 5.31 30.88
C LYS A 4 5.25 4.79 29.79
N ARG A 5 6.49 5.28 29.93
CA ARG A 5 7.83 4.61 30.00
C ARG A 5 8.52 3.89 28.81
N ARG A 6 9.79 4.31 28.61
CA ARG A 6 11.10 3.60 28.39
C ARG A 6 11.29 2.77 27.09
N LYS A 7 12.27 3.09 26.21
CA LYS A 7 13.73 2.69 26.18
C LYS A 7 13.92 1.21 26.54
N GLY A 8 14.54 0.30 25.76
CA GLY A 8 15.34 0.28 24.53
C GLY A 8 16.22 -1.01 24.55
N ALA A 9 16.77 -1.41 23.39
CA ALA A 9 17.80 -2.46 23.17
C ALA A 9 17.26 -3.94 23.17
N GLU A 10 17.69 -4.91 22.35
CA GLU A 10 18.89 -5.17 21.52
C GLU A 10 18.59 -6.06 20.27
N LEU A 11 19.59 -6.10 19.38
CA LEU A 11 19.91 -6.91 18.18
C LEU A 11 19.87 -8.47 18.42
N PRO A 12 20.10 -9.42 17.45
CA PRO A 12 21.25 -9.46 16.50
C PRO A 12 21.15 -10.28 15.19
N VAL A 13 22.33 -10.46 14.56
CA VAL A 13 22.79 -11.49 13.59
C VAL A 13 22.80 -11.03 12.12
N GLU A 14 23.93 -10.50 11.62
CA GLU A 14 25.12 -11.17 11.01
C GLU A 14 24.88 -11.72 9.59
N SER A 15 25.72 -11.31 8.62
CA SER A 15 26.69 -12.18 7.94
C SER A 15 27.08 -11.68 6.54
N SER A 16 28.39 -11.39 6.40
CA SER A 16 29.31 -11.91 5.37
C SER A 16 29.12 -11.49 3.89
N ALA A 17 30.15 -11.34 3.05
CA ALA A 17 31.61 -11.20 3.17
C ALA A 17 32.15 -11.07 1.71
N THR A 18 33.44 -10.70 1.58
CA THR A 18 34.40 -11.09 0.50
C THR A 18 34.23 -10.53 -0.93
N SER A 19 35.24 -10.17 -1.73
CA SER A 19 36.64 -9.73 -1.56
C SER A 19 37.33 -9.61 -2.95
N LEU A 20 37.97 -8.45 -3.25
CA LEU A 20 39.25 -8.23 -3.98
C LEU A 20 39.43 -8.67 -5.47
N PRO A 21 40.49 -8.27 -6.23
CA PRO A 21 41.46 -7.14 -6.12
C PRO A 21 41.85 -6.43 -7.47
N HIS A 22 42.73 -5.41 -7.35
CA HIS A 22 43.83 -4.97 -8.26
C HIS A 22 43.67 -3.85 -9.32
N ALA A 23 44.42 -2.76 -9.04
CA ALA A 23 45.35 -1.97 -9.89
C ALA A 23 44.80 -1.22 -11.12
N ALA A 24 45.20 0.02 -11.46
CA ALA A 24 46.10 1.02 -10.89
C ALA A 24 45.86 2.33 -11.66
N THR A 25 45.83 3.50 -11.01
CA THR A 25 46.38 4.73 -11.61
C THR A 25 46.68 5.78 -10.55
N GLU A 26 47.96 6.13 -10.48
CA GLU A 26 48.62 7.35 -10.03
C GLU A 26 47.77 8.49 -9.42
N HIS A 27 48.10 8.92 -8.19
CA HIS A 27 48.16 10.34 -7.86
C HIS A 27 49.10 10.62 -6.68
N LEU A 28 50.13 11.43 -6.97
CA LEU A 28 51.13 11.99 -6.06
C LEU A 28 50.56 13.21 -5.28
N PRO A 29 51.19 13.61 -4.14
CA PRO A 29 50.67 14.67 -3.27
C PRO A 29 51.02 16.06 -3.82
N PRO A 30 50.20 17.10 -3.58
CA PRO A 30 50.58 18.43 -4.03
C PRO A 30 51.65 19.03 -3.12
N ALA A 31 52.78 19.32 -3.76
CA ALA A 31 53.84 20.17 -3.28
C ALA A 31 53.39 21.64 -3.17
N LYS A 32 54.24 22.39 -2.47
CA LYS A 32 54.16 23.80 -2.04
C LYS A 32 54.08 24.82 -3.20
N VAL A 33 53.79 26.07 -2.77
CA VAL A 33 54.12 27.40 -3.36
C VAL A 33 52.98 28.08 -4.15
N PRO A 34 52.83 29.43 -4.20
CA PRO A 34 53.00 30.50 -3.20
C PRO A 34 51.69 31.31 -2.97
N ARG A 35 51.59 32.08 -1.88
CA ARG A 35 50.50 33.08 -1.71
C ARG A 35 51.10 34.44 -1.37
N MET A 36 50.91 35.40 -2.28
CA MET A 36 51.12 36.82 -2.03
C MET A 36 49.90 37.45 -1.33
N ALA A 37 50.20 38.55 -0.64
CA ALA A 37 49.46 39.36 0.33
C ALA A 37 48.05 39.84 -0.13
N VAL A 38 47.13 40.35 0.72
CA VAL A 38 47.23 41.63 1.46
C VAL A 38 46.11 41.76 2.53
N ALA A 39 46.48 42.40 3.65
CA ALA A 39 45.73 43.21 4.65
C ALA A 39 44.55 42.64 5.46
N SER A 40 44.73 42.65 6.80
CA SER A 40 44.12 43.63 7.71
C SER A 40 43.98 43.04 9.12
N ALA A 41 44.83 43.45 10.06
CA ALA A 41 44.50 43.41 11.49
C ALA A 41 45.39 44.38 12.28
N VAL A 42 44.73 45.26 13.01
CA VAL A 42 45.25 46.13 14.07
C VAL A 42 45.71 45.25 15.26
N PRO A 43 46.71 45.66 16.05
CA PRO A 43 46.33 46.08 17.41
C PRO A 43 47.10 47.29 17.96
N SER A 44 46.37 48.02 18.79
CA SER A 44 46.79 49.03 19.75
C SER A 44 47.91 48.53 20.68
N ALA A 45 48.98 49.31 20.83
CA ALA A 45 49.73 49.38 22.08
C ALA A 45 50.46 50.73 22.22
N VAL A 46 50.01 51.49 23.20
CA VAL A 46 50.62 52.70 23.74
C VAL A 46 51.87 52.31 24.55
N ARG A 47 53.02 52.97 24.34
CA ARG A 47 53.85 53.68 25.36
C ARG A 47 55.25 54.04 24.86
N ARG A 48 55.48 55.35 24.78
CA ARG A 48 56.65 56.16 25.16
C ARG A 48 58.06 55.58 24.90
N PHE A 49 58.80 56.24 24.00
CA PHE A 49 60.16 56.71 24.27
C PHE A 49 60.38 58.06 23.56
N GLY A 50 61.05 58.99 24.25
CA GLY A 50 60.97 60.42 24.00
C GLY A 50 61.87 60.94 22.88
N PHE A 51 61.39 62.02 22.26
CA PHE A 51 62.22 62.95 21.50
C PHE A 51 61.95 64.35 22.06
N LYS A 52 62.99 64.96 22.65
CA LYS A 52 62.95 66.34 23.14
C LYS A 52 63.26 67.27 21.98
N GLY A 53 62.24 67.95 21.46
CA GLY A 53 62.40 69.16 20.65
C GLY A 53 62.07 70.40 21.50
N PRO A 54 62.73 71.57 21.30
CA PRO A 54 62.45 72.76 22.10
C PRO A 54 61.06 73.32 21.74
N SER A 55 60.21 73.48 22.76
CA SER A 55 58.98 74.27 22.66
C SER A 55 59.33 75.75 22.70
N ILE A 56 59.01 76.48 21.63
CA ILE A 56 59.00 77.95 21.63
C ILE A 56 57.57 78.36 21.95
N SER A 57 57.36 78.78 23.19
CA SER A 57 56.18 79.53 23.61
C SER A 57 56.65 80.52 24.65
N GLN A 58 56.72 81.80 24.26
CA GLN A 58 56.51 82.98 25.11
C GLN A 58 56.75 84.24 24.27
N LEU A 59 55.70 84.72 23.63
CA LEU A 59 55.57 86.13 23.25
C LEU A 59 54.57 86.75 24.24
N PRO A 60 54.93 87.81 24.98
CA PRO A 60 53.95 88.65 25.62
C PRO A 60 53.46 89.70 24.61
N THR A 61 52.16 89.69 24.36
CA THR A 61 51.41 90.80 23.78
C THR A 61 51.29 91.92 24.81
N LYS A 62 51.77 93.12 24.47
CA LYS A 62 51.24 94.36 25.07
C LYS A 62 51.23 95.47 24.04
N ALA A 63 50.01 95.88 23.68
CA ALA A 63 49.74 97.05 22.87
C ALA A 63 50.09 98.34 23.64
N ARG A 64 50.67 99.31 22.94
CA ARG A 64 50.52 100.74 23.26
C ARG A 64 50.58 101.54 21.97
N ASN A 65 49.44 102.17 21.66
CA ASN A 65 49.27 103.21 20.64
C ASN A 65 50.37 104.28 20.73
N MET A 66 50.87 104.73 19.59
CA MET A 66 50.94 106.14 19.22
C MET A 66 50.96 106.27 17.70
N ASN A 67 50.06 107.12 17.22
CA ASN A 67 50.02 107.85 15.95
C ASN A 67 51.38 108.02 15.25
N ASN A 68 51.44 107.88 13.92
CA ASN A 68 51.36 109.08 13.07
C ASN A 68 51.30 108.74 11.58
N GLU A 69 50.76 109.72 10.88
CA GLU A 69 50.32 109.72 9.50
C GLU A 69 51.46 109.64 8.47
N ARG A 70 51.03 109.26 7.27
CA ARG A 70 51.75 109.33 6.01
C ARG A 70 52.11 110.77 5.67
N HIS A 71 53.37 111.04 5.36
CA HIS A 71 53.84 112.06 4.41
C HIS A 71 54.98 111.40 3.62
N SER A 72 54.77 111.05 2.36
CA SER A 72 54.95 111.90 1.16
C SER A 72 56.41 112.28 0.96
N GLY A 73 56.88 112.01 -0.25
CA GLY A 73 58.28 112.03 -0.63
C GLY A 73 59.01 113.32 -0.28
N GLN A 74 60.28 113.14 0.06
CA GLN A 74 61.25 114.19 -0.11
C GLN A 74 62.57 113.56 -0.54
N GLU A 75 63.01 114.02 -1.70
CA GLU A 75 64.26 113.74 -2.37
C GLU A 75 65.42 113.85 -1.38
N THR A 76 66.10 112.74 -1.11
CA THR A 76 67.49 112.82 -0.66
C THR A 76 68.37 112.79 -1.89
N SER A 77 68.52 113.99 -2.45
CA SER A 77 69.68 114.47 -3.17
C SER A 77 70.88 113.57 -2.96
N LEU A 78 71.37 112.99 -4.06
CA LEU A 78 72.72 112.49 -4.21
C LEU A 78 73.67 113.58 -3.70
N GLY A 79 74.08 113.44 -2.43
CA GLY A 79 75.18 114.19 -1.87
C GLY A 79 76.43 113.67 -2.55
N SER A 80 76.73 114.24 -3.73
CA SER A 80 78.08 114.35 -4.25
C SER A 80 78.90 115.07 -3.17
N ARG A 81 79.35 114.32 -2.16
CA ARG A 81 80.54 114.69 -1.42
C ARG A 81 81.64 114.61 -2.46
N SER A 82 81.96 115.79 -2.99
CA SER A 82 83.25 116.10 -3.58
C SER A 82 84.28 115.34 -2.74
N LEU A 83 84.83 114.28 -3.33
CA LEU A 83 86.18 113.88 -3.01
C LEU A 83 86.98 115.12 -3.39
N ASP A 84 87.08 116.05 -2.45
CA ASP A 84 88.20 116.97 -2.42
C ASP A 84 89.37 116.03 -2.26
N VAL A 85 89.91 115.67 -3.42
CA VAL A 85 91.31 115.35 -3.63
C VAL A 85 92.01 116.50 -2.93
N VAL A 86 92.27 116.30 -1.64
CA VAL A 86 93.15 117.16 -0.87
C VAL A 86 94.44 117.03 -1.63
N ASP A 87 94.69 118.10 -2.39
CA ASP A 87 95.75 118.24 -3.34
C ASP A 87 97.03 117.64 -2.74
N ALA A 88 97.39 116.45 -3.22
CA ALA A 88 98.62 115.79 -2.79
C ALA A 88 99.85 116.66 -3.14
N SER A 89 99.65 117.71 -3.96
CA SER A 89 100.65 118.71 -4.32
C SER A 89 100.78 119.89 -3.34
N SER A 90 99.94 120.02 -2.30
CA SER A 90 100.19 120.94 -1.17
C SER A 90 101.11 120.32 -0.09
N MET A 91 101.61 119.09 -0.31
CA MET A 91 102.61 118.50 0.57
C MET A 91 103.97 119.14 0.32
N LEU A 92 104.56 119.66 1.41
CA LEU A 92 105.98 119.99 1.57
C LEU A 92 106.42 121.38 1.12
N THR A 93 105.93 122.43 1.78
CA THR A 93 106.77 123.61 1.98
C THR A 93 106.70 124.02 3.44
N VAL A 94 107.64 123.48 4.20
CA VAL A 94 107.96 123.98 5.54
C VAL A 94 108.75 125.27 5.32
N ASP A 95 108.07 126.41 5.39
CA ASP A 95 108.67 127.73 5.22
C ASP A 95 109.31 128.19 6.53
N LEU A 96 110.38 127.48 6.93
CA LEU A 96 111.25 127.92 8.01
C LEU A 96 112.37 128.79 7.44
N ASP A 97 112.51 129.99 7.99
CA ASP A 97 113.61 130.89 7.66
C ASP A 97 114.90 130.37 8.32
N ILE A 98 115.62 129.49 7.62
CA ILE A 98 116.85 128.84 8.10
C ILE A 98 117.99 129.88 8.29
N ASN A 99 117.81 131.09 7.78
CA ASN A 99 118.86 132.11 7.71
C ASN A 99 118.94 132.99 8.97
N VAL A 100 118.18 132.71 10.04
CA VAL A 100 118.25 133.50 11.29
C VAL A 100 119.66 133.44 11.92
N LEU A 101 120.34 132.29 11.85
CA LEU A 101 121.72 132.14 12.31
C LEU A 101 122.72 132.90 11.40
N GLU A 102 122.46 132.92 10.10
CA GLU A 102 123.27 133.65 9.11
C GLU A 102 123.11 135.17 9.28
N THR A 103 121.89 135.63 9.54
CA THR A 103 121.55 137.04 9.81
C THR A 103 122.19 137.52 11.11
N PHE A 104 122.23 136.68 12.15
CA PHE A 104 122.98 136.97 13.38
C PHE A 104 124.48 137.12 13.12
N SER A 105 125.05 136.17 12.36
CA SER A 105 126.47 136.17 12.02
C SER A 105 126.86 137.40 11.19
N ALA A 106 125.97 137.87 10.30
CA ALA A 106 126.16 139.09 9.54
C ALA A 106 126.13 140.36 10.42
N ASN A 107 125.23 140.42 11.41
CA ASN A 107 125.09 141.56 12.33
C ASN A 107 126.31 141.74 13.27
N PHE A 108 127.01 140.65 13.55
CA PHE A 108 128.29 140.60 14.30
C PHE A 108 129.46 140.24 13.38
N SER A 109 129.52 140.89 12.21
CA SER A 109 130.63 140.73 11.28
C SER A 109 131.99 141.03 11.95
N LYS A 110 133.05 140.40 11.42
CA LYS A 110 134.42 140.59 11.90
C LYS A 110 134.83 142.07 12.01
N GLU A 111 134.40 142.89 11.05
CA GLU A 111 134.66 144.34 11.04
C GLU A 111 134.00 145.07 12.22
N THR A 112 132.75 144.74 12.54
CA THR A 112 132.06 145.32 13.70
C THR A 112 132.70 144.90 15.02
N LEU A 113 133.15 143.64 15.13
CA LEU A 113 133.86 143.14 16.31
C LEU A 113 135.22 143.82 16.48
N GLU A 114 136.00 143.97 15.41
CA GLU A 114 137.28 144.69 15.44
C GLU A 114 137.11 146.18 15.83
N SER A 115 136.05 146.83 15.37
CA SER A 115 135.72 148.21 15.76
C SER A 115 135.40 148.34 17.26
N LEU A 116 134.63 147.39 17.81
CA LEU A 116 134.36 147.29 19.25
C LEU A 116 135.64 147.02 20.06
N GLU A 117 136.52 146.14 19.59
CA GLU A 117 137.82 145.88 20.22
C GLU A 117 138.71 147.13 20.25
N GLN A 118 138.80 147.86 19.13
CA GLN A 118 139.54 149.13 19.07
C GLN A 118 138.99 150.16 20.05
N LEU A 119 137.66 150.25 20.17
CA LEU A 119 137.00 151.12 21.15
C LEU A 119 137.36 150.68 22.57
N LEU A 120 137.32 149.39 22.89
CA LEU A 120 137.68 148.89 24.23
C LEU A 120 139.18 149.07 24.56
N ALA A 121 140.05 149.11 23.55
CA ALA A 121 141.50 149.31 23.71
C ALA A 121 141.91 150.77 24.01
N PHE A 122 140.97 151.73 23.99
CA PHE A 122 141.26 153.14 24.23
C PHE A 122 141.92 153.41 25.60
N ARG A 123 143.06 154.10 25.59
CA ARG A 123 143.75 154.57 26.81
C ARG A 123 144.02 156.07 26.74
N HIS A 124 143.64 156.79 27.79
CA HIS A 124 143.84 158.24 27.88
C HIS A 124 145.32 158.60 28.15
N LYS A 125 145.86 159.62 27.47
CA LYS A 125 147.26 160.08 27.64
C LYS A 125 147.40 161.01 28.87
N THR A 126 148.42 160.78 29.70
CA THR A 126 148.63 161.39 31.04
C THR A 126 149.39 162.73 31.04
N ASN A 127 148.99 163.73 30.22
CA ASN A 127 149.56 165.09 30.28
C ASN A 127 148.79 166.01 31.28
N LYS A 128 149.48 166.76 32.16
CA LYS A 128 148.90 167.56 33.26
C LYS A 128 148.33 168.92 32.83
N PHE A 129 148.69 169.44 31.65
CA PHE A 129 148.34 170.82 31.26
C PHE A 129 147.07 170.95 30.38
N ALA A 130 146.40 169.84 30.02
CA ALA A 130 145.27 169.82 29.09
C ALA A 130 144.01 169.13 29.67
N VAL A 131 143.62 169.48 30.91
CA VAL A 131 142.55 168.79 31.66
C VAL A 131 141.17 168.89 30.97
N LYS A 132 140.84 170.03 30.34
CA LYS A 132 139.54 170.23 29.68
C LYS A 132 139.40 169.37 28.41
N ALA A 133 140.41 169.38 27.53
CA ALA A 133 140.46 168.54 26.34
C ALA A 133 140.41 167.03 26.69
N ARG A 134 141.09 166.59 27.76
CA ARG A 134 140.98 165.20 28.25
C ARG A 134 139.56 164.85 28.67
N LYS A 135 138.90 165.72 29.44
CA LYS A 135 137.51 165.47 29.87
C LYS A 135 136.59 165.38 28.65
N GLU A 136 136.80 166.22 27.64
CA GLU A 136 136.06 166.17 26.38
C GLU A 136 136.34 164.88 25.60
N GLU A 137 137.59 164.42 25.48
CA GLU A 137 137.94 163.12 24.87
C GLU A 137 137.35 161.92 25.62
N GLN A 138 137.41 161.92 26.96
CA GLN A 138 136.79 160.88 27.77
C GLN A 138 135.27 160.89 27.65
N ILE A 139 134.64 162.07 27.61
CA ILE A 139 133.19 162.20 27.37
C ILE A 139 132.84 161.69 25.98
N ALA A 140 133.63 162.02 24.95
CA ALA A 140 133.44 161.53 23.58
C ALA A 140 133.59 160.01 23.50
N TYR A 141 134.61 159.45 24.15
CA TYR A 141 134.82 158.01 24.26
C TYR A 141 133.66 157.30 24.97
N ILE A 142 133.23 157.79 26.13
CA ILE A 142 132.09 157.22 26.86
C ILE A 142 130.81 157.31 26.03
N LYS A 143 130.62 158.38 25.26
CA LYS A 143 129.48 158.50 24.33
C LYS A 143 129.55 157.45 23.22
N GLN A 144 130.71 157.26 22.61
CA GLN A 144 130.92 156.23 21.58
C GLN A 144 130.74 154.83 22.15
N LEU A 145 131.30 154.52 23.33
CA LEU A 145 131.14 153.22 23.99
C LEU A 145 129.68 152.95 24.36
N LYS A 146 128.97 153.94 24.90
CA LYS A 146 127.53 153.81 25.17
C LYS A 146 126.71 153.64 23.89
N ALA A 147 127.11 154.26 22.78
CA ALA A 147 126.45 154.05 21.50
C ALA A 147 126.69 152.62 20.99
N ALA A 148 127.93 152.14 21.01
CA ALA A 148 128.29 150.79 20.57
C ALA A 148 127.63 149.69 21.42
N VAL A 149 127.62 149.83 22.75
CA VAL A 149 126.93 148.88 23.64
C VAL A 149 125.42 148.88 23.38
N ARG A 150 124.80 150.04 23.13
CA ARG A 150 123.38 150.11 22.77
C ARG A 150 123.09 149.45 21.42
N ASP A 151 123.97 149.61 20.43
CA ASP A 151 123.86 148.94 19.13
C ASP A 151 123.91 147.41 19.26
N VAL A 152 124.88 146.89 20.03
CA VAL A 152 124.99 145.46 20.34
C VAL A 152 123.73 144.93 21.04
N VAL A 153 123.23 145.65 22.04
CA VAL A 153 121.99 145.27 22.75
C VAL A 153 120.80 145.28 21.80
N ALA A 154 120.69 146.26 20.91
CA ALA A 154 119.62 146.32 19.91
C ALA A 154 119.69 145.10 18.97
N LYS A 155 120.87 144.77 18.45
CA LYS A 155 121.08 143.59 17.58
C LYS A 155 120.77 142.27 18.27
N ILE A 156 121.14 142.10 19.54
CA ILE A 156 120.77 140.91 20.33
C ILE A 156 119.26 140.83 20.54
N GLN A 157 118.60 141.96 20.81
CA GLN A 157 117.14 141.99 20.95
C GLN A 157 116.43 141.66 19.64
N GLU A 158 116.92 142.14 18.50
CA GLU A 158 116.40 141.78 17.17
C GLU A 158 116.56 140.30 16.89
N PHE A 159 117.73 139.72 17.20
CA PHE A 159 117.93 138.28 17.07
C PHE A 159 116.99 137.47 17.97
N ASN A 160 116.85 137.85 19.24
CA ASN A 160 115.93 137.17 20.16
C ASN A 160 114.48 137.24 19.65
N LYS A 161 114.07 138.35 19.05
CA LYS A 161 112.74 138.47 18.40
C LYS A 161 112.61 137.54 17.19
N ALA A 162 113.64 137.46 16.34
CA ALA A 162 113.65 136.56 15.19
C ALA A 162 113.62 135.08 15.62
N SER A 163 114.40 134.71 16.64
CA SER A 163 114.40 133.36 17.23
C SER A 163 113.05 133.00 17.83
N ALA A 164 112.44 133.89 18.62
CA ALA A 164 111.11 133.65 19.19
C ALA A 164 110.05 133.48 18.10
N THR A 165 110.11 134.28 17.03
CA THR A 165 109.21 134.15 15.88
C THR A 165 109.40 132.79 15.17
N MET A 166 110.64 132.30 15.06
CA MET A 166 110.91 130.98 14.52
C MET A 166 110.36 129.86 15.42
N ASP A 167 110.56 129.96 16.73
CA ASP A 167 110.06 128.97 17.69
C ASP A 167 108.52 128.91 17.69
N ASP A 168 107.86 130.06 17.58
CA ASP A 168 106.39 130.16 17.44
C ASP A 168 105.93 129.50 16.14
N LYS A 169 106.62 129.77 15.01
CA LYS A 169 106.34 129.13 13.72
C LYS A 169 106.50 127.61 13.81
N LEU A 170 107.61 127.13 14.37
CA LEU A 170 107.89 125.69 14.53
C LEU A 170 106.82 125.01 15.40
N THR A 171 106.41 125.66 16.49
CA THR A 171 105.35 125.17 17.37
C THR A 171 104.01 125.11 16.64
N SER A 172 103.68 126.13 15.85
CA SER A 172 102.44 126.17 15.05
C SER A 172 102.41 125.11 13.94
N GLU A 173 103.54 124.85 13.30
CA GLU A 173 103.72 123.81 12.28
C GLU A 173 103.61 122.42 12.90
N LYS A 174 104.27 122.19 14.03
CA LYS A 174 104.15 120.94 14.79
C LYS A 174 102.69 120.66 15.17
N ALA A 175 101.97 121.65 15.70
CA ALA A 175 100.56 121.50 16.03
C ALA A 175 99.69 121.21 14.79
N THR A 176 100.05 121.78 13.63
CA THR A 176 99.35 121.53 12.36
C THR A 176 99.60 120.12 11.84
N LEU A 177 100.85 119.63 11.91
CA LEU A 177 101.21 118.27 11.55
C LEU A 177 100.58 117.24 12.48
N GLU A 178 100.53 117.50 13.79
CA GLU A 178 99.86 116.63 14.77
C GLU A 178 98.34 116.56 14.48
N ARG A 179 97.70 117.69 14.18
CA ARG A 179 96.29 117.71 13.74
C ARG A 179 96.09 116.91 12.46
N ARG A 180 96.95 117.08 11.45
CA ARG A 180 96.87 116.32 10.19
C ARG A 180 97.06 114.83 10.41
N LEU A 181 97.99 114.43 11.27
CA LEU A 181 98.20 113.02 11.63
C LEU A 181 96.97 112.44 12.32
N ALA A 182 96.34 113.18 13.24
CA ALA A 182 95.11 112.74 13.89
C ALA A 182 93.95 112.55 12.91
N VAL A 183 93.79 113.45 11.93
CA VAL A 183 92.80 113.31 10.85
C VAL A 183 93.09 112.06 10.01
N LEU A 184 94.33 111.87 9.57
CA LEU A 184 94.70 110.68 8.78
C LEU A 184 94.50 109.37 9.56
N GLN A 185 94.78 109.36 10.86
CA GLN A 185 94.52 108.19 11.72
C GLN A 185 93.01 107.93 11.89
N HIS A 186 92.21 108.98 12.01
CA HIS A 186 90.76 108.86 12.05
C HIS A 186 90.21 108.30 10.73
N ASP A 187 90.67 108.83 9.59
CA ASP A 187 90.26 108.38 8.26
C ASP A 187 90.69 106.93 7.99
N ALA A 188 91.89 106.53 8.43
CA ALA A 188 92.34 105.14 8.34
C ALA A 188 91.42 104.20 9.14
N ARG A 189 91.05 104.56 10.38
CA ARG A 189 90.09 103.77 11.19
C ARG A 189 88.71 103.70 10.55
N HIS A 190 88.22 104.81 10.00
CA HIS A 190 86.93 104.83 9.30
C HIS A 190 86.97 103.95 8.04
N LYS A 191 88.09 103.97 7.30
CA LYS A 191 88.30 103.08 6.15
C LYS A 191 88.29 101.61 6.58
N ASP A 192 89.02 101.24 7.63
CA ASP A 192 89.03 99.88 8.16
C ASP A 192 87.64 99.40 8.59
N GLN A 193 86.83 100.30 9.19
CA GLN A 193 85.43 100.03 9.51
C GLN A 193 84.60 99.78 8.24
N SER A 194 84.71 100.64 7.24
CA SER A 194 83.99 100.46 5.97
C SER A 194 84.40 99.18 5.23
N ASP A 195 85.68 98.79 5.30
CA ASP A 195 86.19 97.54 4.72
C ASP A 195 85.71 96.30 5.49
N ALA A 196 85.51 96.43 6.81
CA ALA A 196 84.88 95.39 7.63
C ALA A 196 83.39 95.22 7.29
N GLU A 197 82.66 96.33 7.13
CA GLU A 197 81.26 96.33 6.71
C GLU A 197 81.09 95.72 5.31
N LEU A 198 81.95 96.09 4.35
CA LEU A 198 81.95 95.51 3.00
C LEU A 198 82.22 94.00 3.03
N ARG A 199 83.13 93.53 3.89
CA ARG A 199 83.36 92.09 4.07
C ARG A 199 82.12 91.40 4.63
N HIS A 200 81.47 91.99 5.64
CA HIS A 200 80.25 91.43 6.21
C HIS A 200 79.11 91.37 5.19
N LEU A 201 78.91 92.43 4.40
CA LEU A 201 77.89 92.46 3.34
C LEU A 201 78.17 91.41 2.24
N ARG A 202 79.43 91.21 1.85
CA ARG A 202 79.81 90.15 0.90
C ARG A 202 79.52 88.75 1.44
N GLU A 203 79.82 88.52 2.72
CA GLU A 203 79.51 87.24 3.37
C GLU A 203 77.99 87.02 3.44
N GLN A 204 77.22 88.03 3.83
CA GLN A 204 75.75 87.98 3.80
C GLN A 204 75.23 87.67 2.40
N LEU A 205 75.73 88.34 1.37
CA LEU A 205 75.34 88.09 -0.02
C LEU A 205 75.62 86.63 -0.41
N GLU A 206 76.78 86.09 -0.02
CA GLU A 206 77.12 84.71 -0.38
C GLU A 206 76.29 83.68 0.40
N THR A 207 75.94 83.95 1.67
CA THR A 207 74.98 83.11 2.40
C THR A 207 73.58 83.16 1.76
N MET A 208 73.14 84.33 1.31
CA MET A 208 71.86 84.51 0.63
C MET A 208 71.84 83.79 -0.71
N LYS A 209 72.87 83.95 -1.53
CA LYS A 209 73.04 83.24 -2.80
C LYS A 209 73.03 81.73 -2.60
N ASN A 210 73.74 81.21 -1.60
CA ASN A 210 73.70 79.79 -1.25
C ASN A 210 72.29 79.33 -0.83
N SER A 211 71.54 80.16 -0.10
CA SER A 211 70.17 79.87 0.27
C SER A 211 69.23 79.83 -0.93
N VAL A 212 69.39 80.76 -1.89
CA VAL A 212 68.62 80.81 -3.14
C VAL A 212 68.89 79.58 -3.99
N THR A 213 70.15 79.17 -4.14
CA THR A 213 70.49 77.93 -4.86
C THR A 213 69.84 76.69 -4.23
N ARG A 214 69.81 76.60 -2.88
CA ARG A 214 69.12 75.51 -2.19
C ARG A 214 67.60 75.55 -2.39
N LEU A 215 67.01 76.74 -2.38
CA LEU A 215 65.57 76.91 -2.65
C LEU A 215 65.23 76.46 -4.06
N HIS A 216 65.98 76.88 -5.09
CA HIS A 216 65.77 76.42 -6.46
C HIS A 216 65.92 74.91 -6.61
N ALA A 217 66.93 74.29 -5.99
CA ALA A 217 67.07 72.83 -6.00
C ALA A 217 65.87 72.12 -5.33
N SER A 218 65.32 72.71 -4.27
CA SER A 218 64.11 72.20 -3.61
C SER A 218 62.87 72.37 -4.48
N GLU A 219 62.70 73.52 -5.14
CA GLU A 219 61.62 73.78 -6.09
C GLU A 219 61.64 72.80 -7.26
N GLU A 220 62.81 72.54 -7.84
CA GLU A 220 62.97 71.52 -8.89
C GLU A 220 62.58 70.13 -8.39
N GLN A 221 62.97 69.76 -7.17
CA GLN A 221 62.60 68.47 -6.59
C GLN A 221 61.08 68.36 -6.40
N VAL A 222 60.44 69.43 -5.93
CA VAL A 222 58.97 69.50 -5.80
C VAL A 222 58.31 69.41 -7.18
N ALA A 223 58.85 70.09 -8.19
CA ALA A 223 58.34 70.01 -9.56
C ALA A 223 58.42 68.58 -10.12
N ARG A 224 59.54 67.88 -9.91
CA ARG A 224 59.71 66.46 -10.29
C ARG A 224 58.73 65.55 -9.57
N ARG A 225 58.56 65.71 -8.24
CA ARG A 225 57.56 64.94 -7.46
C ARG A 225 56.14 65.20 -7.97
N ASN A 226 55.79 66.46 -8.21
CA ASN A 226 54.47 66.82 -8.74
C ASN A 226 54.24 66.25 -10.14
N ALA A 227 55.25 66.20 -11.01
CA ALA A 227 55.15 65.51 -12.30
C ALA A 227 54.82 64.02 -12.12
N THR A 228 55.56 63.31 -11.26
CA THR A 228 55.29 61.88 -10.99
C THR A 228 53.91 61.62 -10.37
N LEU A 229 53.43 62.53 -9.52
CA LEU A 229 52.09 62.45 -8.95
C LEU A 229 51.00 62.67 -10.00
N ARG A 230 51.20 63.61 -10.94
CA ARG A 230 50.27 63.80 -12.07
C ARG A 230 50.23 62.56 -12.95
N ASP A 231 51.38 61.98 -13.30
CA ASP A 231 51.44 60.75 -14.09
C ASP A 231 50.78 59.56 -13.38
N SER A 232 50.90 59.51 -12.06
CA SER A 232 50.22 58.48 -11.25
C SER A 232 48.71 58.71 -11.20
N ALA A 233 48.28 59.97 -11.09
CA ALA A 233 46.87 60.35 -11.10
C ALA A 233 46.21 60.02 -12.45
N THR A 234 46.85 60.35 -13.57
CA THR A 234 46.32 60.02 -14.91
C THR A 234 46.24 58.51 -15.14
N LYS A 235 47.24 57.73 -14.68
CA LYS A 235 47.17 56.26 -14.71
C LYS A 235 46.00 55.71 -13.90
N LEU A 236 45.78 56.23 -12.70
CA LEU A 236 44.66 55.81 -11.85
C LEU A 236 43.30 56.20 -12.47
N GLU A 237 43.23 57.35 -13.12
CA GLU A 237 42.02 57.81 -13.82
C GLU A 237 41.68 56.91 -15.02
N ILE A 238 42.69 56.52 -15.82
CA ILE A 238 42.51 55.54 -16.90
C ILE A 238 42.03 54.20 -16.35
N GLN A 239 42.66 53.69 -15.28
CA GLN A 239 42.24 52.43 -14.65
C GLN A 239 40.81 52.48 -14.11
N LEU A 240 40.41 53.63 -13.55
CA LEU A 240 39.05 53.84 -13.08
C LEU A 240 38.05 53.82 -14.24
N GLU A 241 38.36 54.48 -15.35
CA GLU A 241 37.51 54.51 -16.54
C GLU A 241 37.38 53.11 -17.18
N GLU A 242 38.47 52.35 -17.28
CA GLU A 242 38.46 50.97 -17.75
C GLU A 242 37.62 50.06 -16.84
N ALA A 243 37.77 50.18 -15.52
CA ALA A 243 36.96 49.44 -14.56
C ALA A 243 35.46 49.81 -14.65
N GLN A 244 35.15 51.09 -14.88
CA GLN A 244 33.77 51.53 -15.10
C GLN A 244 33.18 50.97 -16.40
N LYS A 245 33.94 50.97 -17.49
CA LYS A 245 33.54 50.35 -18.78
C LYS A 245 33.26 48.86 -18.61
N LEU A 246 34.15 48.13 -17.94
CA LEU A 246 33.97 46.70 -17.69
C LEU A 246 32.77 46.43 -16.76
N ASN A 247 32.55 47.25 -15.74
CA ASN A 247 31.36 47.15 -14.88
C ASN A 247 30.06 47.39 -15.66
N ALA A 248 30.04 48.40 -16.54
CA ALA A 248 28.90 48.69 -17.39
C ALA A 248 28.61 47.52 -18.36
N GLN A 249 29.65 46.92 -18.94
CA GLN A 249 29.53 45.73 -19.78
C GLN A 249 28.95 44.56 -19.00
N LEU A 250 29.52 44.22 -17.84
CA LEU A 250 29.03 43.12 -17.01
C LEU A 250 27.58 43.33 -16.56
N LYS A 251 27.17 44.57 -16.26
CA LYS A 251 25.76 44.89 -15.96
C LYS A 251 24.85 44.63 -17.15
N LEU A 252 25.30 44.92 -18.36
CA LEU A 252 24.52 44.69 -19.58
C LEU A 252 24.43 43.18 -19.88
N GLU A 253 25.52 42.43 -19.72
CA GLU A 253 25.54 40.97 -19.84
C GLU A 253 24.65 40.30 -18.79
N LEU A 254 24.68 40.79 -17.56
CA LEU A 254 23.83 40.28 -16.47
C LEU A 254 22.35 40.49 -16.80
N LYS A 255 21.95 41.69 -17.25
CA LYS A 255 20.58 41.96 -17.70
C LYS A 255 20.16 41.09 -18.89
N ALA A 256 21.04 40.91 -19.87
CA ALA A 256 20.76 40.05 -21.01
C ALA A 256 20.56 38.59 -20.58
N ARG A 257 21.35 38.10 -19.62
CA ARG A 257 21.21 36.76 -19.06
C ARG A 257 19.95 36.61 -18.20
N GLU A 258 19.59 37.62 -17.41
CA GLU A 258 18.34 37.67 -16.65
C GLU A 258 17.13 37.57 -17.58
N ALA A 259 17.11 38.37 -18.66
CA ALA A 259 16.04 38.32 -19.67
C ALA A 259 15.93 36.93 -20.33
N LEU A 260 17.06 36.31 -20.67
CA LEU A 260 17.09 34.96 -21.23
C LEU A 260 16.53 33.92 -20.25
N MET A 261 16.88 34.03 -18.96
CA MET A 261 16.34 33.13 -17.93
C MET A 261 14.84 33.34 -17.72
N GLU A 262 14.37 34.58 -17.79
CA GLU A 262 12.94 34.91 -17.70
C GLU A 262 12.17 34.34 -18.90
N ASP A 263 12.68 34.50 -20.12
CA ASP A 263 12.07 33.92 -21.32
C ASP A 263 12.07 32.38 -21.28
N GLN A 264 13.14 31.75 -20.78
CA GLN A 264 13.17 30.31 -20.55
C GLN A 264 12.15 29.87 -19.50
N SER A 265 12.02 30.62 -18.41
CA SER A 265 11.02 30.34 -17.37
C SER A 265 9.61 30.40 -17.94
N ARG A 266 9.28 31.45 -18.71
CA ARG A 266 7.99 31.57 -19.42
C ARG A 266 7.77 30.40 -20.37
N HIS A 267 8.78 30.00 -21.15
CA HIS A 267 8.68 28.87 -22.05
C HIS A 267 8.37 27.54 -21.33
N TYR A 268 8.99 27.29 -20.17
CA TYR A 268 8.67 26.12 -19.36
C TYR A 268 7.26 26.18 -18.77
N GLU A 269 6.80 27.36 -18.39
CA GLU A 269 5.46 27.61 -17.86
C GLU A 269 4.38 27.39 -18.94
N ASP A 270 4.61 27.91 -20.15
CA ASP A 270 3.76 27.65 -21.33
C ASP A 270 3.69 26.16 -21.64
N LYS A 271 4.85 25.47 -21.64
CA LYS A 271 4.91 24.03 -21.91
C LYS A 271 4.22 23.20 -20.85
N LYS A 272 4.29 23.64 -19.58
CA LYS A 272 3.54 23.04 -18.48
C LYS A 272 2.03 23.18 -18.72
N HIS A 273 1.56 24.38 -19.06
CA HIS A 273 0.15 24.60 -19.38
C HIS A 273 -0.32 23.80 -20.60
N GLU A 274 0.50 23.68 -21.64
CA GLU A 274 0.21 22.83 -22.81
C GLU A 274 0.07 21.36 -22.42
N LEU A 275 0.96 20.85 -21.56
CA LEU A 275 0.90 19.49 -21.02
C LEU A 275 -0.33 19.27 -20.15
N GLU A 276 -0.65 20.21 -19.25
CA GLU A 276 -1.86 20.17 -18.42
C GLU A 276 -3.11 20.08 -19.29
N HIS A 277 -3.24 20.96 -20.28
CA HIS A 277 -4.34 20.94 -21.24
C HIS A 277 -4.39 19.64 -22.06
N PHE A 278 -3.23 19.09 -22.47
CA PHE A 278 -3.17 17.81 -23.16
C PHE A 278 -3.69 16.66 -22.30
N TYR A 279 -3.29 16.58 -21.03
CA TYR A 279 -3.75 15.53 -20.11
C TYR A 279 -5.22 15.69 -19.74
N GLU A 280 -5.70 16.91 -19.53
CA GLU A 280 -7.11 17.21 -19.31
C GLU A 280 -7.96 16.77 -20.51
N LYS A 281 -7.56 17.15 -21.72
CA LYS A 281 -8.22 16.72 -22.96
C LYS A 281 -8.21 15.20 -23.12
N LYS A 282 -7.07 14.55 -22.86
CA LYS A 282 -6.95 13.09 -22.92
C LYS A 282 -7.89 12.42 -21.91
N GLY A 283 -7.99 12.95 -20.70
CA GLY A 283 -8.93 12.50 -19.68
C GLY A 283 -10.38 12.61 -20.17
N MET A 284 -10.76 13.78 -20.69
CA MET A 284 -12.10 14.03 -21.25
C MET A 284 -12.41 13.10 -22.42
N ASP A 285 -11.46 12.83 -23.31
CA ASP A 285 -11.65 11.91 -24.44
C ASP A 285 -11.73 10.45 -23.98
N GLU A 286 -10.98 10.05 -22.94
CA GLU A 286 -11.09 8.72 -22.34
C GLU A 286 -12.43 8.53 -21.63
N ASP A 287 -12.93 9.55 -20.93
CA ASP A 287 -14.25 9.54 -20.31
C ASP A 287 -15.36 9.47 -21.36
N LYS A 288 -15.27 10.24 -22.45
CA LYS A 288 -16.17 10.09 -23.61
C LYS A 288 -16.14 8.67 -24.18
N ARG A 289 -14.96 8.07 -24.35
CA ARG A 289 -14.83 6.68 -24.82
C ARG A 289 -15.49 5.69 -23.85
N LYS A 290 -15.24 5.82 -22.55
CA LYS A 290 -15.89 5.00 -21.51
C LYS A 290 -17.40 5.17 -21.53
N GLN A 291 -17.88 6.40 -21.71
CA GLN A 291 -19.31 6.70 -21.79
C GLN A 291 -19.96 6.09 -23.03
N VAL A 292 -19.30 6.14 -24.19
CA VAL A 292 -19.74 5.43 -25.40
C VAL A 292 -19.76 3.91 -25.20
N GLN A 293 -18.74 3.33 -24.57
CA GLN A 293 -18.72 1.90 -24.26
C GLN A 293 -19.83 1.51 -23.28
N LEU A 294 -20.07 2.31 -22.24
CA LEU A 294 -21.17 2.11 -21.30
C LEU A 294 -22.52 2.16 -22.00
N ALA A 295 -22.73 3.12 -22.91
CA ALA A 295 -23.95 3.20 -23.71
C ALA A 295 -24.12 1.94 -24.60
N GLN A 296 -23.04 1.47 -25.24
CA GLN A 296 -23.07 0.22 -26.02
C GLN A 296 -23.38 -1.01 -25.16
N PHE A 297 -22.82 -1.11 -23.94
CA PHE A 297 -23.14 -2.20 -23.03
C PHE A 297 -24.58 -2.13 -22.52
N GLN A 298 -25.08 -0.93 -22.23
CA GLN A 298 -26.48 -0.72 -21.89
C GLN A 298 -27.42 -1.11 -23.03
N GLU A 299 -27.10 -0.76 -24.27
CA GLU A 299 -27.87 -1.16 -25.45
C GLU A 299 -27.84 -2.67 -25.69
N LYS A 300 -26.67 -3.32 -25.52
CA LYS A 300 -26.58 -4.79 -25.59
C LYS A 300 -27.41 -5.45 -24.50
N LEU A 301 -27.38 -4.91 -23.27
CA LEU A 301 -28.21 -5.39 -22.17
C LEU A 301 -29.70 -5.17 -22.44
N SER A 302 -30.11 -4.04 -23.02
CA SER A 302 -31.50 -3.81 -23.37
C SER A 302 -31.97 -4.76 -24.46
N LYS A 303 -31.17 -4.97 -25.52
CA LYS A 303 -31.46 -5.98 -26.57
C LYS A 303 -31.56 -7.39 -26.01
N ALA A 304 -30.64 -7.80 -25.14
CA ALA A 304 -30.70 -9.11 -24.50
C ALA A 304 -31.93 -9.26 -23.60
N ARG A 305 -32.32 -8.20 -22.87
CA ARG A 305 -33.57 -8.19 -22.08
C ARG A 305 -34.81 -8.29 -22.96
N GLU A 306 -34.85 -7.56 -24.08
CA GLU A 306 -35.93 -7.66 -25.06
C GLU A 306 -36.00 -9.05 -25.69
N GLU A 307 -34.85 -9.65 -26.02
CA GLU A 307 -34.76 -11.01 -26.56
C GLU A 307 -35.24 -12.05 -25.54
N ILE A 308 -34.82 -11.95 -24.27
CA ILE A 308 -35.33 -12.78 -23.18
C ILE A 308 -36.83 -12.60 -23.04
N ALA A 309 -37.36 -11.38 -23.01
CA ALA A 309 -38.81 -11.15 -22.93
C ALA A 309 -39.57 -11.73 -24.14
N SER A 310 -39.01 -11.60 -25.35
CA SER A 310 -39.54 -12.24 -26.56
C SER A 310 -39.52 -13.77 -26.47
N LEU A 311 -38.44 -14.36 -25.93
CA LEU A 311 -38.34 -15.79 -25.74
C LEU A 311 -39.27 -16.29 -24.63
N GLU A 312 -39.44 -15.55 -23.54
CA GLU A 312 -40.38 -15.84 -22.47
C GLU A 312 -41.82 -15.78 -22.96
N THR A 313 -42.18 -14.78 -23.77
CA THR A 313 -43.52 -14.70 -24.38
C THR A 313 -43.75 -15.84 -25.36
N LYS A 314 -42.79 -16.15 -26.25
CA LYS A 314 -42.87 -17.31 -27.13
C LYS A 314 -43.00 -18.63 -26.36
N SER A 315 -42.18 -18.81 -25.33
CA SER A 315 -42.23 -19.98 -24.43
C SER A 315 -43.59 -20.09 -23.75
N ARG A 316 -44.11 -18.99 -23.18
CA ARG A 316 -45.46 -18.95 -22.59
C ARG A 316 -46.52 -19.32 -23.61
N THR A 317 -46.50 -18.76 -24.82
CA THR A 317 -47.49 -19.12 -25.85
C THR A 317 -47.39 -20.59 -26.27
N ALA A 318 -46.19 -21.16 -26.34
CA ALA A 318 -46.00 -22.58 -26.64
C ALA A 318 -46.48 -23.49 -25.49
N ILE A 319 -46.24 -23.08 -24.24
CA ILE A 319 -46.77 -23.76 -23.05
C ILE A 319 -48.30 -23.68 -23.04
N GLU A 320 -48.89 -22.52 -23.28
CA GLU A 320 -50.35 -22.34 -23.36
C GLU A 320 -50.98 -23.20 -24.47
N GLN A 321 -50.35 -23.27 -25.66
CA GLN A 321 -50.78 -24.15 -26.75
C GLN A 321 -50.65 -25.63 -26.39
N SER A 322 -49.55 -26.02 -25.74
CA SER A 322 -49.34 -27.38 -25.24
C SER A 322 -50.36 -27.74 -24.16
N GLU A 323 -50.60 -26.86 -23.19
CA GLU A 323 -51.62 -27.03 -22.16
C GLU A 323 -53.02 -27.14 -22.75
N GLN A 324 -53.37 -26.31 -23.74
CA GLN A 324 -54.65 -26.44 -24.44
C GLN A 324 -54.77 -27.80 -25.15
N MET A 325 -53.72 -28.23 -25.85
CA MET A 325 -53.68 -29.54 -26.50
C MET A 325 -53.83 -30.68 -25.49
N ILE A 326 -53.10 -30.64 -24.37
CA ILE A 326 -53.21 -31.60 -23.26
C ILE A 326 -54.63 -31.58 -22.68
N ARG A 327 -55.23 -30.41 -22.47
CA ARG A 327 -56.62 -30.29 -21.99
C ARG A 327 -57.62 -30.94 -22.96
N THR A 328 -57.47 -30.72 -24.27
CA THR A 328 -58.32 -31.41 -25.26
C THR A 328 -58.10 -32.92 -25.29
N GLN A 329 -56.85 -33.38 -25.18
CA GLN A 329 -56.55 -34.82 -25.11
C GLN A 329 -57.09 -35.45 -23.84
N MET A 330 -56.93 -34.80 -22.68
CA MET A 330 -57.49 -35.25 -21.41
C MET A 330 -59.01 -35.32 -21.48
N LYS A 331 -59.68 -34.30 -22.02
CA LYS A 331 -61.13 -34.32 -22.19
C LYS A 331 -61.60 -35.46 -23.10
N LYS A 332 -60.85 -35.74 -24.17
CA LYS A 332 -61.12 -36.87 -25.07
C LYS A 332 -60.94 -38.22 -24.36
N LEU A 333 -59.84 -38.39 -23.64
CA LEU A 333 -59.59 -39.61 -22.84
C LEU A 333 -60.61 -39.79 -21.72
N GLU A 334 -61.08 -38.71 -21.09
CA GLU A 334 -62.13 -38.74 -20.08
C GLU A 334 -63.47 -39.17 -20.68
N THR A 335 -63.83 -38.67 -21.87
CA THR A 335 -65.02 -39.14 -22.59
C THR A 335 -64.91 -40.60 -23.02
N GLU A 336 -63.74 -41.03 -23.51
CA GLU A 336 -63.48 -42.44 -23.88
C GLU A 336 -63.53 -43.36 -22.65
N LEU A 337 -63.00 -42.91 -21.51
CA LEU A 337 -63.07 -43.65 -20.24
C LEU A 337 -64.50 -43.75 -19.73
N GLN A 338 -65.29 -42.68 -19.85
CA GLN A 338 -66.69 -42.68 -19.44
C GLN A 338 -67.56 -43.59 -20.33
N GLU A 339 -67.33 -43.59 -21.65
CA GLU A 339 -67.95 -44.54 -22.58
C GLU A 339 -67.52 -45.98 -22.30
N SER A 340 -66.23 -46.21 -22.03
CA SER A 340 -65.71 -47.53 -21.64
C SER A 340 -66.31 -48.02 -20.32
N SER A 341 -66.42 -47.15 -19.31
CA SER A 341 -67.06 -47.47 -18.04
C SER A 341 -68.55 -47.79 -18.21
N GLN A 342 -69.28 -47.06 -19.07
CA GLN A 342 -70.65 -47.41 -19.42
C GLN A 342 -70.73 -48.76 -20.13
N LYS A 343 -69.84 -49.05 -21.09
CA LYS A 343 -69.76 -50.37 -21.74
C LYS A 343 -69.49 -51.50 -20.76
N VAL A 344 -68.52 -51.33 -19.84
CA VAL A 344 -68.22 -52.31 -18.78
C VAL A 344 -69.42 -52.49 -17.85
N GLY A 345 -70.17 -51.42 -17.54
CA GLY A 345 -71.39 -51.51 -16.75
C GLY A 345 -72.49 -52.34 -17.45
N VAL A 346 -72.68 -52.13 -18.76
CA VAL A 346 -73.61 -52.92 -19.57
C VAL A 346 -73.15 -54.38 -19.69
N GLU A 347 -71.87 -54.62 -19.96
CA GLU A 347 -71.28 -55.96 -20.02
C GLU A 347 -71.36 -56.70 -18.67
N GLY A 348 -71.17 -56.00 -17.56
CA GLY A 348 -71.38 -56.53 -16.21
C GLY A 348 -72.82 -56.96 -15.98
N GLY A 349 -73.80 -56.16 -16.42
CA GLY A 349 -75.22 -56.52 -16.39
C GLY A 349 -75.53 -57.76 -17.24
N VAL A 350 -75.00 -57.83 -18.46
CA VAL A 350 -75.17 -58.99 -19.36
C VAL A 350 -74.53 -60.25 -18.78
N ARG A 351 -73.33 -60.14 -18.20
CA ARG A 351 -72.64 -61.27 -17.57
C ARG A 351 -73.41 -61.79 -16.35
N GLN A 352 -73.95 -60.90 -15.51
CA GLN A 352 -74.77 -61.28 -14.37
C GLN A 352 -76.02 -62.07 -14.81
N ILE A 353 -76.71 -61.61 -15.86
CA ILE A 353 -77.88 -62.31 -16.42
C ILE A 353 -77.50 -63.70 -16.95
N LEU A 354 -76.36 -63.81 -17.65
CA LEU A 354 -75.86 -65.11 -18.14
C LEU A 354 -75.51 -66.07 -17.01
N GLU A 355 -74.85 -65.57 -15.95
CA GLU A 355 -74.49 -66.36 -14.77
C GLU A 355 -75.72 -66.86 -14.02
N ASP A 356 -76.78 -66.05 -13.92
CA ASP A 356 -78.04 -66.46 -13.30
C ASP A 356 -78.78 -67.51 -14.16
N GLN A 357 -78.82 -67.37 -15.49
CA GLN A 357 -79.36 -68.39 -16.40
C GLN A 357 -78.61 -69.73 -16.33
N VAL A 358 -77.27 -69.70 -16.24
CA VAL A 358 -76.46 -70.92 -16.08
C VAL A 358 -76.69 -71.56 -14.71
N ARG A 359 -76.90 -70.76 -13.66
CA ARG A 359 -77.22 -71.26 -12.32
C ARG A 359 -78.58 -71.96 -12.32
N GLU A 360 -79.58 -71.37 -12.97
CA GLU A 360 -80.93 -71.92 -13.13
C GLU A 360 -80.90 -73.25 -13.92
N LEU A 361 -80.21 -73.29 -15.07
CA LEU A 361 -80.01 -74.52 -15.85
C LEU A 361 -79.29 -75.62 -15.06
N ARG A 362 -78.32 -75.27 -14.20
CA ARG A 362 -77.64 -76.24 -13.34
C ARG A 362 -78.59 -76.80 -12.28
N THR A 363 -79.45 -75.98 -11.68
CA THR A 363 -80.47 -76.45 -10.73
C THR A 363 -81.51 -77.35 -11.40
N GLU A 364 -81.95 -77.02 -12.61
CA GLU A 364 -82.85 -77.87 -13.40
C GLU A 364 -82.19 -79.19 -13.79
N HIS A 365 -80.94 -79.16 -14.26
CA HIS A 365 -80.19 -80.39 -14.58
C HIS A 365 -80.04 -81.30 -13.37
N VAL A 366 -79.76 -80.75 -12.18
CA VAL A 366 -79.69 -81.54 -10.93
C VAL A 366 -81.06 -82.17 -10.60
N ALA A 367 -82.15 -81.43 -10.76
CA ALA A 367 -83.51 -81.94 -10.52
C ALA A 367 -83.90 -83.04 -11.50
N VAL A 368 -83.64 -82.85 -12.80
CA VAL A 368 -83.91 -83.85 -13.85
C VAL A 368 -83.03 -85.10 -13.66
N ASN A 369 -81.76 -84.94 -13.31
CA ASN A 369 -80.86 -86.07 -13.07
C ASN A 369 -81.28 -86.87 -11.82
N ALA A 370 -81.77 -86.21 -10.76
CA ALA A 370 -82.33 -86.88 -9.59
C ALA A 370 -83.61 -87.67 -9.93
N GLN A 371 -84.50 -87.10 -10.76
CA GLN A 371 -85.69 -87.81 -11.26
C GLN A 371 -85.31 -89.01 -12.14
N MET A 372 -84.32 -88.85 -13.02
CA MET A 372 -83.82 -89.94 -13.86
C MET A 372 -83.23 -91.09 -13.03
N GLU A 373 -82.38 -90.80 -12.03
CA GLU A 373 -81.82 -91.83 -11.16
C GLU A 373 -82.89 -92.52 -10.29
N ALA A 374 -83.94 -91.80 -9.86
CA ALA A 374 -85.09 -92.40 -9.17
C ALA A 374 -85.85 -93.41 -10.06
N VAL A 375 -86.14 -93.05 -11.32
CA VAL A 375 -86.77 -93.95 -12.29
C VAL A 375 -85.89 -95.15 -12.61
N LYS A 376 -84.57 -94.94 -12.72
CA LYS A 376 -83.60 -96.00 -12.97
C LYS A 376 -83.53 -97.00 -11.82
N ALA A 377 -83.59 -96.53 -10.57
CA ALA A 377 -83.66 -97.38 -9.38
C ALA A 377 -84.98 -98.18 -9.33
N GLU A 378 -86.10 -97.57 -9.69
CA GLU A 378 -87.41 -98.23 -9.71
C GLU A 378 -87.50 -99.31 -10.82
N MET A 379 -86.97 -99.02 -12.01
CA MET A 379 -86.80 -99.98 -13.10
C MET A 379 -85.95 -101.18 -12.68
N LYS A 380 -84.85 -100.95 -11.94
CA LYS A 380 -83.96 -102.02 -11.46
C LYS A 380 -84.66 -102.92 -10.43
N ARG A 381 -85.47 -102.33 -9.55
CA ARG A 381 -86.30 -103.05 -8.56
C ARG A 381 -87.39 -103.90 -9.23
N LEU A 382 -88.02 -103.39 -10.29
CA LEU A 382 -89.02 -104.13 -11.07
C LEU A 382 -88.38 -105.26 -11.89
N GLN A 383 -87.19 -105.04 -12.47
CA GLN A 383 -86.45 -106.09 -13.17
C GLN A 383 -86.03 -107.23 -12.23
N SER A 384 -85.52 -106.94 -11.03
CA SER A 384 -85.16 -108.00 -10.08
C SER A 384 -86.38 -108.82 -9.63
N ALA A 385 -87.51 -108.16 -9.32
CA ALA A 385 -88.73 -108.87 -8.92
C ALA A 385 -89.31 -109.75 -10.04
N ASN A 386 -89.14 -109.37 -11.31
CA ASN A 386 -89.64 -110.12 -12.47
C ASN A 386 -88.73 -111.31 -12.83
N VAL A 387 -87.43 -111.23 -12.53
CA VAL A 387 -86.49 -112.36 -12.69
C VAL A 387 -86.76 -113.43 -11.62
N ASP A 388 -86.94 -113.03 -10.36
CA ASP A 388 -87.22 -113.97 -9.26
C ASP A 388 -88.57 -114.69 -9.43
N SER A 389 -89.59 -114.00 -9.96
CA SER A 389 -90.90 -114.61 -10.27
C SER A 389 -90.84 -115.58 -11.46
N LYS A 390 -89.94 -115.35 -12.42
CA LYS A 390 -89.77 -116.20 -13.59
C LYS A 390 -89.01 -117.49 -13.25
N GLU A 391 -87.96 -117.40 -12.44
CA GLU A 391 -87.22 -118.57 -11.94
C GLU A 391 -88.11 -119.49 -11.08
N GLN A 392 -88.99 -118.95 -10.24
CA GLN A 392 -89.95 -119.77 -9.49
C GLN A 392 -90.96 -120.49 -10.40
N HIS A 393 -91.45 -119.85 -11.46
CA HIS A 393 -92.36 -120.47 -12.41
C HIS A 393 -91.69 -121.57 -13.26
N ASP A 394 -90.47 -121.36 -13.73
CA ASP A 394 -89.73 -122.36 -14.51
C ASP A 394 -89.38 -123.59 -13.65
N THR A 395 -89.06 -123.40 -12.37
CA THR A 395 -88.80 -124.51 -11.43
C THR A 395 -90.07 -125.33 -11.14
N HIS A 396 -91.23 -124.68 -11.04
CA HIS A 396 -92.52 -125.36 -10.88
C HIS A 396 -92.95 -126.15 -12.13
N LEU A 397 -92.68 -125.62 -13.33
CA LEU A 397 -92.95 -126.30 -14.60
C LEU A 397 -92.14 -127.59 -14.74
N VAL A 398 -90.82 -127.53 -14.50
CA VAL A 398 -89.93 -128.70 -14.55
C VAL A 398 -90.35 -129.78 -13.55
N ALA A 399 -90.76 -129.41 -12.35
CA ALA A 399 -91.24 -130.36 -11.35
C ALA A 399 -92.58 -131.02 -11.72
N LEU A 400 -93.47 -130.27 -12.40
CA LEU A 400 -94.77 -130.78 -12.86
C LEU A 400 -94.61 -131.74 -14.05
N GLU A 401 -93.70 -131.42 -14.97
CA GLU A 401 -93.42 -132.21 -16.16
C GLU A 401 -92.71 -133.53 -15.82
N ALA A 402 -91.82 -133.52 -14.82
CA ALA A 402 -91.23 -134.73 -14.24
C ALA A 402 -92.28 -135.66 -13.59
N ARG A 403 -93.29 -135.10 -12.92
CA ARG A 403 -94.39 -135.88 -12.33
C ARG A 403 -95.28 -136.52 -13.39
N PHE A 404 -95.65 -135.79 -14.44
CA PHE A 404 -96.43 -136.35 -15.54
C PHE A 404 -95.69 -137.45 -16.30
N GLN A 405 -94.37 -137.31 -16.47
CA GLN A 405 -93.56 -138.33 -17.11
C GLN A 405 -93.48 -139.60 -16.24
N GLN A 406 -93.34 -139.44 -14.92
CA GLN A 406 -93.31 -140.56 -13.98
C GLN A 406 -94.67 -141.29 -13.90
N GLU A 407 -95.79 -140.57 -13.85
CA GLU A 407 -97.13 -141.18 -13.91
C GLU A 407 -97.37 -141.93 -15.23
N ARG A 408 -96.91 -141.39 -16.35
CA ARG A 408 -96.99 -142.07 -17.66
C ARG A 408 -96.21 -143.37 -17.68
N ASP A 409 -95.02 -143.40 -17.09
CA ASP A 409 -94.19 -144.61 -17.04
C ASP A 409 -94.76 -145.65 -16.07
N ASP A 410 -95.37 -145.23 -14.95
CA ASP A 410 -96.07 -146.11 -14.01
C ASP A 410 -97.34 -146.73 -14.63
N TYR A 411 -98.14 -145.94 -15.35
CA TYR A 411 -99.30 -146.47 -16.07
C TYR A 411 -98.89 -147.41 -17.21
N ARG A 412 -97.78 -147.14 -17.88
CA ARG A 412 -97.23 -148.03 -18.91
C ARG A 412 -96.79 -149.38 -18.32
N CYS A 413 -96.09 -149.36 -17.18
CA CYS A 413 -95.75 -150.57 -16.43
C CYS A 413 -96.98 -151.36 -15.94
N GLN A 414 -98.07 -150.68 -15.56
CA GLN A 414 -99.33 -151.35 -15.19
C GLN A 414 -100.03 -151.97 -16.41
N ILE A 415 -100.02 -151.30 -17.56
CA ILE A 415 -100.57 -151.83 -18.82
C ILE A 415 -99.80 -153.07 -19.26
N ASP A 416 -98.46 -153.04 -19.19
CA ASP A 416 -97.62 -154.17 -19.58
C ASP A 416 -97.82 -155.38 -18.65
N LYS A 417 -97.97 -155.17 -17.33
CA LYS A 417 -98.35 -156.23 -16.37
C LYS A 417 -99.72 -156.83 -16.66
N LEU A 418 -100.72 -156.01 -16.96
CA LEU A 418 -102.07 -156.48 -17.30
C LEU A 418 -102.10 -157.23 -18.64
N GLN A 419 -101.23 -156.86 -19.59
CA GLN A 419 -101.04 -157.59 -20.84
C GLN A 419 -100.34 -158.93 -20.64
N GLU A 420 -99.32 -159.03 -19.77
CA GLU A 420 -98.71 -160.30 -19.40
C GLU A 420 -99.69 -161.24 -18.67
N GLU A 421 -100.47 -160.72 -17.73
CA GLU A 421 -101.51 -161.49 -17.04
C GLU A 421 -102.59 -161.98 -18.00
N LYS A 422 -102.99 -161.16 -18.98
CA LYS A 422 -103.91 -161.56 -20.06
C LYS A 422 -103.35 -162.72 -20.89
N VAL A 423 -102.10 -162.66 -21.31
CA VAL A 423 -101.44 -163.72 -22.09
C VAL A 423 -101.30 -165.01 -21.28
N SER A 424 -101.01 -164.90 -19.99
CA SER A 424 -100.90 -166.03 -19.07
C SER A 424 -102.26 -166.71 -18.81
N LEU A 425 -103.33 -165.93 -18.70
CA LEU A 425 -104.70 -166.43 -18.59
C LEU A 425 -105.22 -167.04 -19.90
N GLU A 426 -104.88 -166.47 -21.07
CA GLU A 426 -105.21 -167.04 -22.38
C GLU A 426 -104.52 -168.39 -22.62
N SER A 427 -103.29 -168.56 -22.13
CA SER A 427 -102.57 -169.84 -22.10
C SER A 427 -103.27 -170.88 -21.21
N ALA A 428 -103.68 -170.51 -20.01
CA ALA A 428 -104.38 -171.41 -19.08
C ALA A 428 -105.76 -171.86 -19.62
N VAL A 429 -106.49 -170.96 -20.29
CA VAL A 429 -107.78 -171.28 -20.94
C VAL A 429 -107.61 -172.21 -22.14
N LYS A 430 -106.49 -172.11 -22.87
CA LYS A 430 -106.18 -173.00 -24.00
C LYS A 430 -105.85 -174.42 -23.53
N THR A 431 -105.06 -174.57 -22.47
CA THR A 431 -104.74 -175.87 -21.86
C THR A 431 -105.98 -176.53 -21.23
N LEU A 432 -106.90 -175.74 -20.68
CA LEU A 432 -108.18 -176.24 -20.15
C LEU A 432 -109.18 -176.62 -21.26
N ARG A 433 -109.14 -175.97 -22.44
CA ARG A 433 -109.94 -176.35 -23.61
C ARG A 433 -109.45 -177.64 -24.28
N GLU A 434 -108.14 -177.90 -24.30
CA GLU A 434 -107.61 -179.17 -24.80
C GLU A 434 -107.91 -180.35 -23.86
N ARG A 435 -108.22 -180.08 -22.58
CA ARG A 435 -108.78 -181.07 -21.66
C ARG A 435 -110.27 -181.41 -21.90
N ALA A 436 -111.01 -180.62 -22.68
CA ALA A 436 -112.47 -180.72 -22.77
C ALA A 436 -113.02 -181.43 -24.05
N SER A 437 -112.16 -181.88 -24.97
CA SER A 437 -112.61 -182.43 -26.27
C SER A 437 -112.47 -183.95 -26.44
N THR A 438 -111.88 -184.69 -25.49
CA THR A 438 -111.79 -186.15 -25.62
C THR A 438 -111.97 -186.84 -24.28
N VAL A 439 -113.22 -187.19 -23.99
CA VAL A 439 -113.57 -188.42 -23.30
C VAL A 439 -114.36 -189.30 -24.28
N ARG A 440 -113.69 -190.36 -24.73
CA ARG A 440 -114.10 -191.78 -24.73
C ARG A 440 -112.80 -192.53 -24.36
N ASP A 441 -112.70 -193.48 -23.44
CA ASP A 441 -113.66 -194.29 -22.67
C ASP A 441 -113.15 -194.43 -21.21
N GLY A 442 -114.03 -194.27 -20.22
CA GLY A 442 -113.80 -194.56 -18.79
C GLY A 442 -114.42 -193.53 -17.82
N ASP A 443 -115.71 -193.51 -17.41
CA ASP A 443 -116.93 -194.25 -17.71
C ASP A 443 -116.73 -195.67 -18.28
N LEU A 444 -116.49 -196.68 -17.44
CA LEU A 444 -117.59 -197.35 -16.73
C LEU A 444 -117.39 -197.69 -15.22
N GLU A 445 -116.32 -197.25 -14.52
CA GLU A 445 -116.05 -197.75 -13.14
C GLU A 445 -116.18 -196.73 -11.98
N GLU A 446 -115.99 -195.41 -12.16
CA GLU A 446 -116.14 -194.43 -11.04
C GLU A 446 -117.57 -193.91 -10.82
N LEU A 447 -118.51 -194.22 -11.73
CA LEU A 447 -119.96 -194.01 -11.54
C LEU A 447 -120.58 -194.90 -10.42
N CYS A 448 -119.77 -195.71 -9.71
CA CYS A 448 -120.20 -196.55 -8.59
C CYS A 448 -119.85 -196.02 -7.17
N GLU A 449 -118.82 -195.18 -6.95
CA GLU A 449 -118.54 -194.65 -5.59
C GLU A 449 -119.21 -193.31 -5.29
N VAL A 450 -119.35 -192.44 -6.30
CA VAL A 450 -120.21 -191.25 -6.20
C VAL A 450 -121.69 -191.65 -6.03
N LYS A 451 -122.06 -192.90 -6.36
CA LYS A 451 -123.35 -193.53 -6.03
C LYS A 451 -123.39 -194.15 -4.62
N ARG A 452 -122.26 -194.52 -4.00
CA ARG A 452 -122.22 -194.94 -2.57
C ARG A 452 -122.21 -193.73 -1.61
N GLU A 453 -121.60 -192.60 -1.93
CA GLU A 453 -121.70 -191.37 -1.10
C GLU A 453 -122.87 -190.45 -1.47
N ALA A 454 -123.54 -190.69 -2.59
CA ALA A 454 -124.96 -190.40 -2.75
C ALA A 454 -125.88 -191.47 -2.10
N ASP A 455 -125.45 -192.36 -1.17
CA ASP A 455 -126.39 -193.21 -0.41
C ASP A 455 -126.11 -193.37 1.12
N VAL A 456 -125.06 -192.71 1.66
CA VAL A 456 -124.84 -192.45 3.12
C VAL A 456 -125.16 -191.03 3.60
N LEU A 457 -125.19 -190.09 2.68
CA LEU A 457 -126.49 -189.56 2.32
C LEU A 457 -127.61 -189.92 3.28
N ARG A 458 -128.30 -188.85 3.65
CA ARG A 458 -129.76 -188.86 3.68
C ARG A 458 -130.39 -189.79 4.73
N ARG A 459 -129.63 -190.53 5.54
CA ARG A 459 -130.18 -191.29 6.67
C ARG A 459 -129.69 -190.82 8.05
N ARG A 460 -128.55 -190.11 8.19
CA ARG A 460 -127.87 -189.96 9.51
C ARG A 460 -127.59 -188.53 10.06
N LEU A 461 -127.77 -187.44 9.30
CA LEU A 461 -127.99 -186.10 9.93
C LEU A 461 -129.42 -185.57 9.68
N ASN A 462 -130.25 -186.39 9.01
CA ASN A 462 -131.68 -186.52 9.31
C ASN A 462 -131.94 -186.97 10.78
N GLU A 463 -130.90 -187.03 11.64
CA GLU A 463 -130.94 -187.30 13.10
C GLU A 463 -130.37 -186.15 13.99
N LEU A 464 -129.98 -184.95 13.49
CA LEU A 464 -129.44 -183.85 14.37
C LEU A 464 -129.76 -182.38 14.01
N THR A 465 -130.58 -182.07 13.00
CA THR A 465 -131.56 -180.96 13.15
C THR A 465 -132.79 -181.45 13.93
N SER A 466 -132.55 -182.51 14.71
CA SER A 466 -133.06 -182.79 16.03
C SER A 466 -131.92 -183.31 16.91
N GLN A 467 -131.30 -182.52 17.79
CA GLN A 467 -131.41 -183.04 19.14
C GLN A 467 -132.91 -183.01 19.39
N GLY A 468 -133.49 -184.14 19.81
CA GLY A 468 -134.69 -184.02 20.60
C GLY A 468 -134.47 -182.87 21.58
N ALA A 469 -135.31 -181.86 21.49
CA ALA A 469 -136.01 -181.50 22.68
C ALA A 469 -135.20 -180.99 23.91
N GLN A 470 -133.98 -180.43 23.81
CA GLN A 470 -133.24 -180.08 25.06
C GLN A 470 -132.53 -178.71 25.13
N SER A 471 -132.86 -177.76 24.25
CA SER A 471 -132.77 -176.34 24.66
C SER A 471 -133.90 -175.44 24.14
N ILE A 472 -135.08 -176.04 23.87
CA ILE A 472 -136.18 -175.69 24.78
C ILE A 472 -135.62 -175.97 26.16
N ALA A 473 -135.65 -174.99 27.02
CA ALA A 473 -136.23 -175.19 28.36
C ALA A 473 -135.55 -174.33 29.38
N GLN A 474 -134.44 -173.65 29.07
CA GLN A 474 -133.70 -172.98 30.13
C GLN A 474 -133.42 -171.51 29.86
N LYS A 475 -132.94 -171.08 28.68
CA LYS A 475 -132.67 -169.64 28.51
C LYS A 475 -133.92 -168.83 28.14
N ASP A 476 -134.80 -169.36 27.30
CA ASP A 476 -136.11 -168.73 27.03
C ASP A 476 -137.24 -169.16 27.99
N ILE A 477 -137.15 -170.30 28.70
CA ILE A 477 -138.07 -170.55 29.84
C ILE A 477 -137.67 -169.74 31.07
N LEU A 478 -136.40 -169.32 31.24
CA LEU A 478 -136.07 -168.30 32.23
C LEU A 478 -136.60 -166.92 31.82
N ILE A 479 -136.71 -166.61 30.50
CA ILE A 479 -137.52 -165.48 30.00
C ILE A 479 -139.02 -165.67 30.33
N LEU A 480 -139.59 -166.89 30.33
CA LEU A 480 -140.98 -167.13 30.75
C LEU A 480 -141.18 -167.20 32.28
N GLU A 481 -140.19 -167.61 33.06
CA GLU A 481 -140.23 -167.53 34.52
C GLU A 481 -140.11 -166.07 34.99
N LEU A 482 -139.46 -165.17 34.20
CA LEU A 482 -139.33 -163.70 34.33
C LEU A 482 -140.36 -162.84 33.52
N GLN A 483 -141.17 -163.46 32.65
CA GLN A 483 -142.62 -163.15 32.53
C GLN A 483 -143.41 -163.84 33.65
N GLU A 484 -142.69 -164.23 34.72
CA GLU A 484 -142.90 -163.85 36.12
C GLU A 484 -144.18 -163.12 36.39
N LYS A 485 -144.53 -163.13 37.67
CA LYS A 485 -144.82 -161.97 38.52
C LYS A 485 -145.32 -160.61 37.93
N VAL A 486 -145.24 -160.25 36.65
CA VAL A 486 -146.41 -159.82 35.83
C VAL A 486 -147.62 -160.75 36.00
N LYS A 487 -147.40 -162.06 36.29
CA LYS A 487 -148.29 -162.99 37.04
C LYS A 487 -149.01 -162.39 38.25
N LYS A 488 -148.70 -161.18 38.72
CA LYS A 488 -149.33 -160.61 39.92
C LYS A 488 -149.89 -159.20 39.73
N GLY A 489 -149.56 -158.51 38.64
CA GLY A 489 -150.08 -157.16 38.33
C GLY A 489 -151.59 -157.14 38.08
N ASP A 490 -152.12 -157.93 37.14
CA ASP A 490 -153.57 -157.93 36.84
C ASP A 490 -154.40 -158.98 37.59
N LYS A 491 -153.75 -159.91 38.30
CA LYS A 491 -154.40 -160.67 39.38
C LYS A 491 -154.89 -159.75 40.54
N MET A 492 -154.28 -158.59 40.78
CA MET A 492 -154.72 -157.57 41.76
C MET A 492 -155.87 -156.67 41.22
N ARG A 493 -156.18 -156.71 39.91
CA ARG A 493 -157.38 -156.12 39.29
C ARG A 493 -158.58 -157.09 39.24
N ARG A 494 -158.32 -158.41 39.17
CA ARG A 494 -159.25 -159.44 39.71
C ARG A 494 -159.62 -159.16 41.19
N ALA A 495 -158.84 -158.38 41.95
CA ALA A 495 -158.95 -158.17 43.42
C ALA A 495 -159.47 -156.80 43.89
N LEU A 496 -160.13 -155.98 43.07
CA LEU A 496 -160.86 -154.81 43.61
C LEU A 496 -162.23 -154.55 42.96
N HIS A 497 -162.58 -155.39 41.97
CA HIS A 497 -163.91 -155.47 41.42
C HIS A 497 -164.56 -156.88 41.36
N ASN A 498 -164.01 -157.97 41.92
CA ASN A 498 -163.93 -158.15 43.38
C ASN A 498 -164.98 -157.34 44.06
N THR A 499 -165.76 -157.92 44.96
CA THR A 499 -166.36 -157.12 46.04
C THR A 499 -167.44 -156.16 45.61
N ILE A 500 -167.43 -155.85 44.34
CA ILE A 500 -168.16 -154.90 43.59
C ILE A 500 -168.27 -155.59 42.24
N GLN A 501 -168.55 -154.89 41.18
CA GLN A 501 -169.87 -154.33 41.23
C GLN A 501 -170.81 -155.55 41.19
N VAL A 502 -171.35 -155.95 42.36
CA VAL A 502 -172.14 -155.07 43.26
C VAL A 502 -172.67 -153.97 42.40
N LEU A 503 -173.58 -154.33 41.56
CA LEU A 503 -174.07 -153.86 40.29
C LEU A 503 -173.84 -155.06 39.40
N GLU A 504 -174.25 -156.22 39.93
CA GLU A 504 -175.66 -156.23 40.37
C GLU A 504 -176.49 -155.80 39.12
N LEU A 505 -177.49 -156.58 38.76
CA LEU A 505 -178.60 -156.74 39.67
C LEU A 505 -179.03 -155.32 40.13
N VAL A 506 -179.37 -155.30 41.39
CA VAL A 506 -180.76 -155.65 41.62
C VAL A 506 -181.33 -156.77 40.73
#